data_AF-A0A7X9AJL3-F1
#
_entry.id   AF-A0A7X9AJL3-F1
#
_cell.length_a   1.000
_cell.length_b   1.000
_cell.length_c   1.000
_cell.angle_alpha   90.00
_cell.angle_beta   90.00
_cell.angle_gamma   90.00
#
_symmetry.space_group_name_H-M   'P 1'
#
loop_
_entity.id
_entity.type
_entity.pdbx_description
1 polymer ?
#
loop_
_entity_poly.entity_id
_entity_poly.type
_entity_poly.pdbx_seq_one_letter_code
_entity_poly.pdbx_strand_id
1 'polypeptide(L)'
;LWYSWQGGFWNTAERLADGTAFIFIPVMDQNYYADSDTYYGSGRVFGVGSGVDDEKFLRIMEFLDWYASPDGLEYQHIGIEGFNYERGADGKLIIKNENALMDNLPVPAEWGGGGYNDGNNAINQWIVDAISINPKTGEPYSRSYWSSYKAATQTEMKRQWAEKFGAEEPAEWMKKNNRLIVSPNVSVTLPTDPNDIAIIRNSCEEILEEYSWKMIFCKSEAEFDALWDEMVAKMDGNDFDQVVQWDMQKWQIELDAKKAAVGN
;
A
#
# COMPACT_ATOMS: atom_id res chain seq x y z
N LEU A 1 -3.00 -12.87 -11.89
CA LEU A 1 -3.88 -11.93 -11.15
C LEU A 1 -3.49 -10.52 -11.50
N TRP A 2 -4.45 -9.67 -11.87
CA TRP A 2 -4.18 -8.26 -12.19
C TRP A 2 -3.87 -7.42 -10.94
N TYR A 3 -4.23 -7.92 -9.75
CA TYR A 3 -4.09 -7.24 -8.47
C TYR A 3 -3.44 -8.15 -7.41
N SER A 4 -2.21 -7.85 -7.01
CA SER A 4 -1.45 -8.59 -5.98
C SER A 4 -2.07 -8.49 -4.58
N TRP A 5 -2.81 -7.42 -4.28
CA TRP A 5 -3.45 -7.20 -2.99
C TRP A 5 -4.56 -8.20 -2.66
N GLN A 6 -5.20 -8.81 -3.66
CA GLN A 6 -6.25 -9.83 -3.45
C GLN A 6 -5.71 -11.07 -2.72
N GLY A 7 -4.42 -11.38 -2.86
CA GLY A 7 -3.79 -12.48 -2.14
C GLY A 7 -3.95 -12.34 -0.62
N GLY A 8 -3.86 -11.12 -0.07
CA GLY A 8 -3.99 -10.88 1.37
C GLY A 8 -5.42 -11.07 1.92
N PHE A 9 -6.44 -10.99 1.06
CA PHE A 9 -7.85 -11.21 1.44
C PHE A 9 -8.33 -12.63 1.13
N TRP A 10 -7.73 -13.28 0.14
CA TRP A 10 -8.08 -14.64 -0.26
C TRP A 10 -7.26 -15.70 0.48
N ASN A 11 -5.94 -15.60 0.47
CA ASN A 11 -5.08 -16.66 0.98
C ASN A 11 -5.16 -16.72 2.51
N THR A 12 -5.77 -17.79 3.02
CA THR A 12 -5.72 -18.19 4.43
C THR A 12 -4.82 -19.42 4.59
N ALA A 13 -4.41 -19.75 5.82
CA ALA A 13 -3.71 -21.00 6.10
C ALA A 13 -4.50 -22.24 5.60
N GLU A 14 -5.83 -22.22 5.76
CA GLU A 14 -6.73 -23.28 5.27
C GLU A 14 -6.71 -23.41 3.75
N ARG A 15 -6.86 -22.30 3.00
CA ARG A 15 -6.85 -22.32 1.53
C ARG A 15 -5.48 -22.64 0.94
N LEU A 16 -4.41 -22.32 1.67
CA LEU A 16 -3.07 -22.75 1.28
C LEU A 16 -2.92 -24.26 1.43
N ALA A 17 -3.56 -24.86 2.44
CA ALA A 17 -3.48 -26.29 2.74
C ALA A 17 -4.36 -27.13 1.80
N ASP A 18 -5.53 -26.64 1.41
CA ASP A 18 -6.46 -27.33 0.50
C ASP A 18 -6.09 -27.16 -1.01
N GLY A 19 -5.12 -26.29 -1.32
CA GLY A 19 -4.64 -26.05 -2.68
C GLY A 19 -5.45 -25.04 -3.49
N THR A 20 -6.35 -24.28 -2.86
CA THR A 20 -7.22 -23.27 -3.53
C THR A 20 -6.72 -21.83 -3.40
N ALA A 21 -5.62 -21.62 -2.68
CA ALA A 21 -4.94 -20.32 -2.59
C ALA A 21 -4.28 -19.90 -3.92
N PHE A 22 -3.99 -18.61 -4.03
CA PHE A 22 -3.19 -18.07 -5.11
C PHE A 22 -1.70 -18.16 -4.81
N ILE A 23 -0.90 -18.43 -5.84
CA ILE A 23 0.55 -18.34 -5.79
C ILE A 23 1.07 -17.53 -6.97
N PHE A 24 2.15 -16.78 -6.74
CA PHE A 24 2.83 -16.03 -7.78
C PHE A 24 3.39 -17.00 -8.84
N ILE A 25 3.22 -16.70 -10.12
CA ILE A 25 3.87 -17.43 -11.22
C ILE A 25 4.72 -16.43 -11.99
N PRO A 26 6.05 -16.62 -12.06
CA PRO A 26 6.91 -15.73 -12.82
C PRO A 26 6.56 -15.72 -14.31
N VAL A 27 6.49 -14.52 -14.88
CA VAL A 27 6.43 -14.27 -16.32
C VAL A 27 7.85 -14.00 -16.77
N MET A 28 8.42 -14.94 -17.52
CA MET A 28 9.88 -15.05 -17.67
C MET A 28 10.55 -13.85 -18.34
N ASP A 29 9.83 -13.09 -19.15
CA ASP A 29 10.28 -11.90 -19.87
C ASP A 29 9.82 -10.58 -19.21
N GLN A 30 9.10 -10.65 -18.09
CA GLN A 30 8.64 -9.48 -17.35
C GLN A 30 9.71 -9.01 -16.33
N ASN A 31 9.91 -7.69 -16.27
CA ASN A 31 10.58 -7.06 -15.14
C ASN A 31 9.53 -6.61 -14.11
N TYR A 32 9.87 -6.74 -12.84
CA TYR A 32 9.04 -6.38 -11.70
C TYR A 32 9.60 -5.11 -11.08
N TYR A 33 8.84 -4.03 -11.13
CA TYR A 33 9.19 -2.78 -10.49
C TYR A 33 8.68 -2.77 -9.04
N ALA A 34 9.54 -2.38 -8.10
CA ALA A 34 9.18 -2.13 -6.72
C ALA A 34 9.88 -0.87 -6.22
N ASP A 35 9.15 -0.03 -5.48
CA ASP A 35 9.78 1.05 -4.71
C ASP A 35 10.43 0.44 -3.46
N SER A 36 11.57 1.01 -3.04
CA SER A 36 12.20 0.63 -1.79
C SER A 36 11.39 1.15 -0.60
N ASP A 37 11.69 0.62 0.59
CA ASP A 37 11.03 1.04 1.82
C ASP A 37 11.13 2.56 2.01
N THR A 38 9.99 3.15 2.41
CA THR A 38 9.85 4.58 2.65
C THR A 38 10.41 4.95 4.02
N TYR A 39 11.74 5.04 4.14
CA TYR A 39 12.40 5.26 5.45
C TYR A 39 11.90 6.52 6.18
N TYR A 40 11.64 7.60 5.43
CA TYR A 40 11.11 8.85 5.97
C TYR A 40 9.57 8.92 5.99
N GLY A 41 8.90 7.80 5.77
CA GLY A 41 7.46 7.71 5.62
C GLY A 41 6.97 7.93 4.19
N SER A 42 5.69 7.62 3.97
CA SER A 42 5.01 7.85 2.69
C SER A 42 4.48 9.28 2.58
N GLY A 43 3.87 9.63 1.44
CA GLY A 43 3.16 10.91 1.27
C GLY A 43 1.89 11.08 2.12
N ARG A 44 1.61 10.20 3.09
CA ARG A 44 0.45 10.26 3.97
C ARG A 44 0.84 10.85 5.32
N VAL A 45 0.04 11.79 5.81
CA VAL A 45 0.33 12.52 7.06
C VAL A 45 -0.89 12.60 7.97
N PHE A 46 -0.64 12.58 9.28
CA PHE A 46 -1.63 12.98 10.28
C PHE A 46 -1.50 14.49 10.51
N GLY A 47 -2.57 15.24 10.24
CA GLY A 47 -2.63 16.68 10.48
C GLY A 47 -3.50 17.00 11.70
N VAL A 48 -3.03 17.94 12.53
CA VAL A 48 -3.84 18.51 13.62
C VAL A 48 -4.29 19.90 13.19
N GLY A 49 -5.60 20.15 13.21
CA GLY A 49 -6.16 21.42 12.77
C GLY A 49 -5.70 22.59 13.65
N SER A 50 -5.33 23.72 13.06
CA SER A 50 -4.76 24.87 13.77
C SER A 50 -5.72 25.56 14.76
N GLY A 51 -7.01 25.24 14.71
CA GLY A 51 -8.03 25.82 15.59
C GLY A 51 -8.39 24.97 16.81
N VAL A 52 -7.72 23.83 17.05
CA VAL A 52 -7.95 23.06 18.28
C VAL A 52 -7.41 23.82 19.48
N ASP A 53 -8.14 23.75 20.60
CA ASP A 53 -7.65 24.28 21.87
C ASP A 53 -6.52 23.40 22.45
N ASP A 54 -5.77 23.95 23.40
CA ASP A 54 -4.58 23.30 23.96
C ASP A 54 -4.90 21.96 24.64
N GLU A 55 -6.06 21.84 25.31
CA GLU A 55 -6.47 20.61 25.97
C GLU A 55 -6.71 19.49 24.95
N LYS A 56 -7.47 19.78 23.88
CA LYS A 56 -7.70 18.83 22.80
C LYS A 56 -6.42 18.52 22.05
N PHE A 57 -5.56 19.50 21.82
CA PHE A 57 -4.27 19.30 21.18
C PHE A 57 -3.45 18.25 21.95
N LEU A 58 -3.29 18.43 23.27
CA LEU A 58 -2.58 17.47 24.11
C LEU A 58 -3.22 16.09 24.05
N ARG A 59 -4.55 16.00 24.10
CA ARG A 59 -5.26 14.73 24.03
C ARG A 59 -5.06 14.01 22.69
N ILE A 60 -5.04 14.76 21.58
CA ILE A 60 -4.72 14.22 20.25
C ILE A 60 -3.28 13.71 20.22
N MET A 61 -2.34 14.46 20.77
CA MET A 61 -0.94 14.05 20.81
C MET A 61 -0.71 12.80 21.67
N GLU A 62 -1.36 12.69 22.84
CA GLU A 62 -1.36 11.47 23.66
C GLU A 62 -1.87 10.25 22.88
N PHE A 63 -2.96 10.43 22.11
CA PHE A 63 -3.50 9.36 21.29
C PHE A 63 -2.51 8.96 20.18
N LEU A 64 -1.93 9.92 19.46
CA LEU A 64 -0.98 9.62 18.37
C LEU A 64 0.31 8.98 18.89
N ASP A 65 0.78 9.37 20.08
CA ASP A 65 1.92 8.75 20.76
C ASP A 65 1.63 7.28 21.12
N TRP A 66 0.47 7.02 21.73
CA TRP A 66 0.03 5.64 21.98
C TRP A 66 -0.15 4.87 20.66
N TYR A 67 -0.70 5.49 19.63
CA TYR A 67 -0.95 4.85 18.33
C TYR A 67 0.35 4.46 17.61
N ALA A 68 1.44 5.18 17.86
CA ALA A 68 2.79 4.86 17.38
C ALA A 68 3.56 3.91 18.32
N SER A 69 3.04 3.64 19.52
CA SER A 69 3.68 2.74 20.49
C SER A 69 3.54 1.26 20.09
N PRO A 70 4.37 0.35 20.65
CA PRO A 70 4.23 -1.07 20.38
C PRO A 70 2.84 -1.65 20.67
N ASP A 71 2.12 -1.14 21.67
CA ASP A 71 0.75 -1.55 21.99
C ASP A 71 -0.23 -1.11 20.91
N GLY A 72 -0.14 0.17 20.50
CA GLY A 72 -0.97 0.73 19.43
C GLY A 72 -0.75 0.00 18.11
N LEU A 73 0.49 -0.34 17.79
CA LEU A 73 0.85 -1.06 16.57
C LEU A 73 0.40 -2.53 16.58
N GLU A 74 0.43 -3.23 17.72
CA GLU A 74 -0.19 -4.56 17.83
C GLU A 74 -1.71 -4.47 17.57
N TYR A 75 -2.40 -3.50 18.19
CA TYR A 75 -3.83 -3.30 17.95
C TYR A 75 -4.14 -2.93 16.48
N GLN A 76 -3.35 -2.03 15.91
CA GLN A 76 -3.56 -1.48 14.58
C GLN A 76 -3.29 -2.49 13.46
N HIS A 77 -2.18 -3.23 13.53
CA HIS A 77 -1.72 -4.10 12.45
C HIS A 77 -2.11 -5.56 12.63
N ILE A 78 -2.39 -5.98 13.85
CA ILE A 78 -2.61 -7.39 14.19
C ILE A 78 -4.03 -7.63 14.69
N GLY A 79 -4.54 -6.74 15.53
CA GLY A 79 -5.87 -6.82 16.14
C GLY A 79 -5.79 -7.14 17.63
N ILE A 80 -6.76 -7.92 18.12
CA ILE A 80 -6.98 -8.13 19.56
C ILE A 80 -6.36 -9.46 20.01
N GLU A 81 -5.53 -9.42 21.05
CA GLU A 81 -4.98 -10.64 21.68
C GLU A 81 -6.12 -11.50 22.25
N GLY A 82 -6.06 -12.80 22.02
CA GLY A 82 -7.12 -13.77 22.34
C GLY A 82 -8.16 -13.95 21.22
N PHE A 83 -8.25 -13.03 20.26
CA PHE A 83 -9.18 -13.14 19.12
C PHE A 83 -8.47 -13.25 17.78
N ASN A 84 -7.64 -12.27 17.42
CA ASN A 84 -6.88 -12.26 16.17
C ASN A 84 -5.53 -12.96 16.30
N TYR A 85 -4.99 -13.04 17.50
CA TYR A 85 -3.73 -13.73 17.75
C TYR A 85 -3.64 -14.21 19.19
N GLU A 86 -2.69 -15.10 19.48
CA GLU A 86 -2.25 -15.43 20.82
C GLU A 86 -0.73 -15.33 20.92
N ARG A 87 -0.23 -15.15 22.14
CA ARG A 87 1.20 -15.12 22.42
C ARG A 87 1.68 -16.50 22.86
N GLY A 88 2.62 -17.05 22.11
CA GLY A 88 3.31 -18.30 22.44
C GLY A 88 4.21 -18.16 23.67
N ALA A 89 4.64 -19.29 24.22
CA ALA A 89 5.54 -19.33 25.38
C ALA A 89 6.92 -18.69 25.11
N ASP A 90 7.31 -18.59 23.84
CA ASP A 90 8.53 -17.92 23.36
C ASP A 90 8.33 -16.40 23.13
N GLY A 91 7.14 -15.87 23.43
CA GLY A 91 6.77 -14.47 23.23
C GLY A 91 6.34 -14.14 21.79
N LYS A 92 6.43 -15.09 20.85
CA LYS A 92 6.04 -14.89 19.45
C LYS A 92 4.54 -15.02 19.27
N LEU A 93 4.01 -14.40 18.23
CA LEU A 93 2.58 -14.35 17.98
C LEU A 93 2.15 -15.50 17.08
N ILE A 94 0.98 -16.07 17.36
CA ILE A 94 0.35 -17.12 16.56
C ILE A 94 -1.00 -16.58 16.10
N ILE A 95 -1.27 -16.64 14.79
CA ILE A 95 -2.51 -16.11 14.23
C ILE A 95 -3.72 -16.90 14.72
N LYS A 96 -4.84 -16.20 14.96
CA LYS A 96 -6.17 -16.77 15.24
C LYS A 96 -7.19 -16.03 14.38
N ASN A 97 -8.31 -16.68 14.08
CA ASN A 97 -9.43 -16.05 13.36
C ASN A 97 -8.96 -15.18 12.18
N GLU A 98 -8.12 -15.74 11.31
CA GLU A 98 -7.44 -15.00 10.24
C GLU A 98 -8.41 -14.23 9.31
N ASN A 99 -9.63 -14.75 9.19
CA ASN A 99 -10.77 -14.27 8.44
C ASN A 99 -11.75 -13.40 9.26
N ALA A 100 -11.42 -13.02 10.50
CA ALA A 100 -12.29 -12.25 11.41
C ALA A 100 -12.99 -11.07 10.74
N LEU A 101 -12.24 -10.26 9.98
CA LEU A 101 -12.77 -9.11 9.28
C LEU A 101 -13.67 -9.49 8.10
N MET A 102 -13.20 -10.41 7.25
CA MET A 102 -13.88 -10.77 6.00
C MET A 102 -15.19 -11.50 6.24
N ASP A 103 -15.21 -12.38 7.23
CA ASP A 103 -16.39 -13.18 7.57
C ASP A 103 -17.21 -12.53 8.70
N ASN A 104 -16.81 -11.33 9.14
CA ASN A 104 -17.40 -10.59 10.26
C ASN A 104 -17.68 -11.49 11.47
N LEU A 105 -16.67 -12.26 11.90
CA LEU A 105 -16.84 -13.30 12.90
C LEU A 105 -17.41 -12.72 14.21
N PRO A 106 -18.31 -13.43 14.90
CA PRO A 106 -18.91 -12.94 16.13
C PRO A 106 -17.85 -12.77 17.22
N VAL A 107 -17.85 -11.63 17.89
CA VAL A 107 -16.98 -11.37 19.05
C VAL A 107 -17.66 -11.84 20.35
N PRO A 108 -16.88 -12.14 21.41
CA PRO A 108 -17.43 -12.58 22.69
C PRO A 108 -18.44 -11.60 23.30
N ALA A 109 -19.44 -12.13 24.01
CA ALA A 109 -20.50 -11.33 24.61
C ALA A 109 -19.95 -10.36 25.69
N GLU A 110 -18.91 -10.77 26.41
CA GLU A 110 -18.19 -9.95 27.38
C GLU A 110 -17.48 -8.74 26.74
N TRP A 111 -17.27 -8.74 25.42
CA TRP A 111 -16.71 -7.62 24.66
C TRP A 111 -17.79 -6.74 24.01
N GLY A 112 -19.07 -7.04 24.28
CA GLY A 112 -20.23 -6.34 23.72
C GLY A 112 -21.00 -7.15 22.67
N GLY A 113 -20.46 -8.29 22.22
CA GLY A 113 -21.06 -9.09 21.14
C GLY A 113 -21.06 -8.37 19.79
N GLY A 114 -21.85 -8.87 18.82
CA GLY A 114 -21.85 -8.37 17.44
C GLY A 114 -20.77 -9.03 16.59
N GLY A 115 -20.53 -8.49 15.40
CA GLY A 115 -19.47 -8.93 14.50
C GLY A 115 -18.17 -8.16 14.69
N TYR A 116 -17.03 -8.78 14.37
CA TYR A 116 -15.72 -8.15 14.50
C TYR A 116 -15.61 -6.80 13.76
N ASN A 117 -16.26 -6.66 12.60
CA ASN A 117 -16.27 -5.44 11.81
C ASN A 117 -17.04 -4.29 12.48
N ASP A 118 -17.91 -4.57 13.46
CA ASP A 118 -18.68 -3.54 14.16
C ASP A 118 -17.80 -2.70 15.11
N GLY A 119 -16.65 -3.25 15.53
CA GLY A 119 -15.74 -2.62 16.49
C GLY A 119 -14.27 -2.60 16.08
N ASN A 120 -13.95 -2.96 14.82
CA ASN A 120 -12.56 -2.95 14.36
C ASN A 120 -11.98 -1.52 14.33
N ASN A 121 -10.65 -1.44 14.25
CA ASN A 121 -9.98 -0.16 14.02
C ASN A 121 -10.33 0.38 12.61
N ALA A 122 -11.15 1.44 12.56
CA ALA A 122 -11.50 2.12 11.31
C ALA A 122 -10.43 3.09 10.79
N ILE A 123 -9.37 3.37 11.56
CA ILE A 123 -8.28 4.25 11.14
C ILE A 123 -7.39 3.44 10.18
N ASN A 124 -7.61 3.65 8.89
CA ASN A 124 -6.86 3.03 7.79
C ASN A 124 -5.62 3.85 7.40
N GLN A 125 -4.87 4.37 8.39
CA GLN A 125 -3.61 5.07 8.19
C GLN A 125 -2.64 4.77 9.32
N TRP A 126 -1.36 4.59 8.99
CA TRP A 126 -0.35 4.09 9.90
C TRP A 126 0.76 5.11 10.11
N ILE A 127 1.13 5.35 11.38
CA ILE A 127 2.29 6.17 11.74
C ILE A 127 3.58 5.35 11.57
N VAL A 128 3.53 4.06 11.89
CA VAL A 128 4.63 3.11 11.74
C VAL A 128 4.16 1.95 10.87
N ASP A 129 4.96 1.59 9.87
CA ASP A 129 4.66 0.52 8.93
C ASP A 129 4.69 -0.85 9.62
N ALA A 130 3.81 -1.77 9.19
CA ALA A 130 3.74 -3.14 9.69
C ALA A 130 5.03 -3.95 9.47
N ILE A 131 5.90 -3.55 8.54
CA ILE A 131 7.21 -4.19 8.35
C ILE A 131 8.19 -3.91 9.51
N SER A 132 7.92 -2.88 10.31
CA SER A 132 8.74 -2.53 11.48
C SER A 132 8.75 -3.67 12.50
N ILE A 133 9.90 -3.84 13.19
CA ILE A 133 10.07 -4.89 14.18
C ILE A 133 9.31 -4.55 15.46
N ASN A 134 8.41 -5.43 15.87
CA ASN A 134 7.78 -5.34 17.17
C ASN A 134 8.82 -5.69 18.25
N PRO A 135 9.19 -4.75 19.14
CA PRO A 135 10.22 -4.98 20.15
C PRO A 135 9.83 -6.04 21.18
N LYS A 136 8.54 -6.38 21.31
CA LYS A 136 8.06 -7.42 22.23
C LYS A 136 8.26 -8.84 21.70
N THR A 137 8.35 -9.01 20.39
CA THR A 137 8.36 -10.34 19.72
C THR A 137 9.65 -10.58 18.94
N GLY A 138 10.36 -9.51 18.55
CA GLY A 138 11.51 -9.57 17.65
C GLY A 138 11.14 -9.88 16.20
N GLU A 139 9.84 -9.86 15.85
CA GLU A 139 9.32 -10.11 14.50
C GLU A 139 8.52 -8.89 14.00
N PRO A 140 8.36 -8.69 12.68
CA PRO A 140 7.53 -7.61 12.15
C PRO A 140 6.08 -7.65 12.67
N TYR A 141 5.40 -6.51 12.73
CA TYR A 141 3.95 -6.48 13.01
C TYR A 141 3.14 -7.21 11.92
N SER A 142 3.63 -7.22 10.68
CA SER A 142 3.02 -7.95 9.57
C SER A 142 3.13 -9.47 9.75
N ARG A 143 1.97 -10.12 9.93
CA ARG A 143 1.88 -11.56 10.21
C ARG A 143 2.53 -12.47 9.18
N SER A 144 2.61 -12.06 7.92
CA SER A 144 3.24 -12.87 6.85
C SER A 144 4.73 -13.13 7.10
N TYR A 145 5.36 -12.32 7.96
CA TYR A 145 6.77 -12.45 8.32
C TYR A 145 7.01 -13.26 9.60
N TRP A 146 5.98 -13.55 10.38
CA TRP A 146 6.13 -14.32 11.61
C TRP A 146 6.59 -15.74 11.33
N SER A 147 7.49 -16.25 12.16
CA SER A 147 7.97 -17.64 12.01
C SER A 147 6.84 -18.67 12.19
N SER A 148 5.90 -18.40 13.11
CA SER A 148 4.70 -19.23 13.33
C SER A 148 3.83 -19.32 12.08
N TYR A 149 3.56 -18.18 11.44
CA TYR A 149 2.72 -18.10 10.24
C TYR A 149 3.42 -18.72 9.03
N LYS A 150 4.72 -18.48 8.85
CA LYS A 150 5.52 -19.13 7.80
C LYS A 150 5.49 -20.65 7.96
N ALA A 151 5.68 -21.16 9.17
CA ALA A 151 5.58 -22.60 9.45
C ALA A 151 4.19 -23.16 9.15
N ALA A 152 3.13 -22.48 9.60
CA ALA A 152 1.73 -22.89 9.37
C ALA A 152 1.33 -22.85 7.89
N THR A 153 1.94 -21.97 7.09
CA THR A 153 1.61 -21.77 5.68
C THR A 153 2.58 -22.41 4.70
N GLN A 154 3.52 -23.25 5.18
CA GLN A 154 4.47 -23.98 4.34
C GLN A 154 3.81 -25.21 3.70
N THR A 155 2.91 -24.97 2.75
CA THR A 155 2.10 -26.03 2.14
C THR A 155 2.79 -26.66 0.94
N GLU A 156 2.24 -27.78 0.45
CA GLU A 156 2.77 -28.50 -0.71
C GLU A 156 2.85 -27.59 -1.95
N MET A 157 1.86 -26.72 -2.15
CA MET A 157 1.88 -25.71 -3.22
C MET A 157 3.13 -24.81 -3.16
N LYS A 158 3.50 -24.31 -1.98
CA LYS A 158 4.71 -23.49 -1.82
C LYS A 158 5.99 -24.30 -2.04
N ARG A 159 6.02 -25.56 -1.60
CA ARG A 159 7.17 -26.46 -1.82
C ARG A 159 7.38 -26.73 -3.31
N GLN A 160 6.32 -27.08 -4.04
CA GLN A 160 6.37 -27.32 -5.48
C GLN A 160 6.80 -26.06 -6.24
N TRP A 161 6.30 -24.89 -5.84
CA TRP A 161 6.75 -23.63 -6.41
C TRP A 161 8.24 -23.40 -6.18
N ALA A 162 8.72 -23.61 -4.95
CA ALA A 162 10.12 -23.42 -4.62
C ALA A 162 11.04 -24.41 -5.37
N GLU A 163 10.62 -25.67 -5.53
CA GLU A 163 11.32 -26.66 -6.35
C GLU A 163 11.33 -26.28 -7.83
N LYS A 164 10.18 -25.84 -8.36
CA LYS A 164 10.02 -25.47 -9.76
C LYS A 164 10.90 -24.29 -10.16
N PHE A 165 11.00 -23.29 -9.29
CA PHE A 165 11.65 -22.02 -9.59
C PHE A 165 13.02 -21.85 -8.89
N GLY A 166 13.40 -22.77 -8.00
CA GLY A 166 14.70 -22.78 -7.34
C GLY A 166 14.95 -21.56 -6.45
N ALA A 167 13.92 -21.12 -5.73
CA ALA A 167 13.92 -20.00 -4.79
C ALA A 167 12.86 -20.23 -3.70
N GLU A 168 13.09 -19.73 -2.48
CA GLU A 168 12.13 -19.90 -1.38
C GLU A 168 10.92 -18.96 -1.48
N GLU A 169 11.13 -17.76 -2.00
CA GLU A 169 10.11 -16.70 -2.12
C GLU A 169 10.15 -16.02 -3.50
N PRO A 170 9.03 -15.47 -3.99
CA PRO A 170 8.96 -14.73 -5.25
C PRO A 170 10.02 -13.62 -5.39
N ALA A 171 10.22 -12.82 -4.34
CA ALA A 171 11.20 -11.72 -4.37
C ALA A 171 12.64 -12.24 -4.56
N GLU A 172 12.98 -13.37 -3.93
CA GLU A 172 14.30 -14.00 -4.10
C GLU A 172 14.49 -14.54 -5.51
N TRP A 173 13.45 -15.13 -6.11
CA TRP A 173 13.49 -15.51 -7.52
C TRP A 173 13.74 -14.29 -8.43
N MET A 174 13.02 -13.19 -8.21
CA MET A 174 13.15 -11.98 -9.03
C MET A 174 14.57 -11.39 -8.93
N LYS A 175 15.14 -11.33 -7.73
CA LYS A 175 16.54 -10.89 -7.51
C LYS A 175 17.53 -11.81 -8.23
N LYS A 176 17.43 -13.13 -8.00
CA LYS A 176 18.33 -14.14 -8.60
C LYS A 176 18.32 -14.12 -10.13
N ASN A 177 17.19 -13.77 -10.74
CA ASN A 177 17.02 -13.72 -12.19
C ASN A 177 17.17 -12.31 -12.79
N ASN A 178 17.63 -11.32 -12.01
CA ASN A 178 17.77 -9.93 -12.44
C ASN A 178 16.47 -9.36 -13.05
N ARG A 179 15.33 -9.71 -12.46
CA ARG A 179 13.99 -9.26 -12.86
C ARG A 179 13.41 -8.21 -11.92
N LEU A 180 13.95 -8.06 -10.71
CA LEU A 180 13.50 -7.02 -9.77
C LEU A 180 14.22 -5.70 -10.08
N ILE A 181 13.47 -4.69 -10.47
CA ILE A 181 13.91 -3.30 -10.61
C ILE A 181 13.48 -2.58 -9.34
N VAL A 182 14.45 -2.13 -8.55
CA VAL A 182 14.19 -1.36 -7.32
C VAL A 182 14.35 0.12 -7.63
N SER A 183 13.31 0.89 -7.36
CA SER A 183 13.36 2.36 -7.35
C SER A 183 13.63 2.83 -5.92
N PRO A 184 14.75 3.53 -5.66
CA PRO A 184 15.00 4.07 -4.34
C PRO A 184 13.91 5.06 -3.93
N ASN A 185 13.50 4.96 -2.68
CA ASN A 185 12.69 5.98 -2.05
C ASN A 185 13.57 7.17 -1.67
N VAL A 186 13.17 8.35 -2.12
CA VAL A 186 13.85 9.61 -1.81
C VAL A 186 12.85 10.60 -1.22
N SER A 187 13.26 11.32 -0.19
CA SER A 187 12.46 12.39 0.39
C SER A 187 12.94 13.72 -0.21
N VAL A 188 12.15 14.27 -1.14
CA VAL A 188 12.41 15.56 -1.77
C VAL A 188 11.19 16.47 -1.65
N THR A 189 11.41 17.75 -1.43
CA THR A 189 10.36 18.77 -1.53
C THR A 189 10.35 19.31 -2.94
N LEU A 190 9.24 19.14 -3.64
CA LEU A 190 9.07 19.70 -4.98
C LEU A 190 8.53 21.13 -4.89
N PRO A 191 8.96 22.03 -5.81
CA PRO A 191 8.39 23.37 -5.89
C PRO A 191 6.89 23.31 -6.21
N THR A 192 6.12 24.26 -5.67
CA THR A 192 4.74 24.47 -6.08
C THR A 192 4.68 25.10 -7.46
N ASP A 193 3.52 25.01 -8.11
CA ASP A 193 3.34 25.62 -9.41
C ASP A 193 3.38 27.15 -9.29
N PRO A 194 4.13 27.83 -10.18
CA PRO A 194 4.00 29.27 -10.39
C PRO A 194 2.58 29.65 -10.81
N ASN A 195 2.18 30.90 -10.55
CA ASN A 195 0.80 31.34 -10.78
C ASN A 195 0.32 31.16 -12.24
N ASP A 196 1.20 31.43 -13.22
CA ASP A 196 0.92 31.26 -14.64
C ASP A 196 0.72 29.78 -15.01
N ILE A 197 1.61 28.89 -14.56
CA ILE A 197 1.47 27.44 -14.76
C ILE A 197 0.21 26.91 -14.07
N ALA A 198 -0.10 27.39 -12.86
CA ALA A 198 -1.31 26.98 -12.13
C ALA A 198 -2.59 27.37 -12.89
N ILE A 199 -2.64 28.57 -13.48
CA ILE A 199 -3.76 29.01 -14.31
C ILE A 199 -3.92 28.12 -15.54
N ILE A 200 -2.82 27.84 -16.25
CA ILE A 200 -2.83 26.96 -17.43
C ILE A 200 -3.31 25.56 -17.03
N ARG A 201 -2.74 24.98 -15.97
CA ARG A 201 -3.07 23.64 -15.49
C ARG A 201 -4.56 23.54 -15.15
N ASN A 202 -5.11 24.49 -14.40
CA ASN A 202 -6.54 24.48 -14.04
C ASN A 202 -7.43 24.56 -15.30
N SER A 203 -7.05 25.36 -16.30
CA SER A 203 -7.82 25.44 -17.54
C SER A 203 -7.75 24.14 -18.37
N CYS A 204 -6.60 23.47 -18.40
CA CYS A 204 -6.45 22.16 -19.02
C CYS A 204 -7.18 21.05 -18.25
N GLU A 205 -7.22 21.12 -16.92
CA GLU A 205 -7.96 20.20 -16.04
C GLU A 205 -9.45 20.22 -16.38
N GLU A 206 -10.07 21.41 -16.48
CA GLU A 206 -11.48 21.54 -16.85
C GLU A 206 -11.79 20.88 -18.21
N ILE A 207 -10.91 21.05 -19.21
CA ILE A 207 -11.05 20.41 -20.53
C ILE A 207 -10.94 18.88 -20.40
N LEU A 208 -9.92 18.39 -19.70
CA LEU A 208 -9.69 16.95 -19.55
C LEU A 208 -10.86 16.28 -18.83
N GLU A 209 -11.37 16.87 -17.76
CA GLU A 209 -12.52 16.36 -17.01
C GLU A 209 -13.77 16.29 -17.90
N GLU A 210 -14.09 17.37 -18.62
CA GLU A 210 -15.27 17.39 -19.49
C GLU A 210 -15.19 16.31 -20.58
N TYR A 211 -14.07 16.24 -21.29
CA TYR A 211 -13.93 15.35 -22.45
C TYR A 211 -13.74 13.89 -22.05
N SER A 212 -13.03 13.61 -20.95
CA SER A 212 -12.89 12.24 -20.44
C SER A 212 -14.26 11.64 -20.09
N TRP A 213 -15.16 12.40 -19.47
CA TRP A 213 -16.53 11.96 -19.22
C TRP A 213 -17.32 11.70 -20.51
N LYS A 214 -17.24 12.59 -21.50
CA LYS A 214 -17.88 12.37 -22.81
C LYS A 214 -17.36 11.09 -23.49
N MET A 215 -16.05 10.87 -23.44
CA MET A 215 -15.40 9.70 -24.02
C MET A 215 -15.79 8.39 -23.31
N ILE A 216 -15.89 8.38 -21.99
CA ILE A 216 -16.34 7.21 -21.22
C ILE A 216 -17.76 6.76 -21.63
N PHE A 217 -18.65 7.71 -21.98
CA PHE A 217 -20.05 7.44 -22.30
C PHE A 217 -20.38 7.51 -23.80
N CYS A 218 -19.39 7.69 -24.67
CA CYS A 218 -19.61 7.70 -26.11
C CYS A 218 -20.06 6.32 -26.60
N LYS A 219 -20.74 6.28 -27.75
CA LYS A 219 -21.41 5.06 -28.24
C LYS A 219 -20.59 4.28 -29.26
N SER A 220 -19.45 4.82 -29.67
CA SER A 220 -18.61 4.23 -30.71
C SER A 220 -17.18 4.73 -30.62
N GLU A 221 -16.25 3.93 -31.13
CA GLU A 221 -14.84 4.28 -31.29
C GLU A 221 -14.66 5.53 -32.16
N ALA A 222 -15.43 5.69 -33.24
CA ALA A 222 -15.36 6.89 -34.08
C ALA A 222 -15.77 8.17 -33.33
N GLU A 223 -16.71 8.08 -32.39
CA GLU A 223 -17.09 9.21 -31.53
C GLU A 223 -16.02 9.47 -30.47
N PHE A 224 -15.43 8.42 -29.91
CA PHE A 224 -14.28 8.51 -29.01
C PHE A 224 -13.13 9.25 -29.67
N ASP A 225 -12.71 8.83 -30.86
CA ASP A 225 -11.56 9.40 -31.57
C ASP A 225 -11.79 10.88 -31.90
N ALA A 226 -13.01 11.24 -32.32
CA ALA A 226 -13.35 12.64 -32.59
C ALA A 226 -13.31 13.51 -31.31
N LEU A 227 -13.81 12.99 -30.18
CA LEU A 227 -13.73 13.67 -28.89
C LEU A 227 -12.30 13.79 -28.39
N TRP A 228 -11.48 12.75 -28.59
CA TRP A 228 -10.07 12.74 -28.24
C TRP A 228 -9.29 13.82 -29.01
N ASP A 229 -9.45 13.86 -30.34
CA ASP A 229 -8.79 14.84 -31.20
C ASP A 229 -9.18 16.27 -30.82
N GLU A 230 -10.46 16.50 -30.52
CA GLU A 230 -10.94 17.81 -30.06
C GLU A 230 -10.37 18.20 -28.68
N MET A 231 -10.32 17.24 -27.74
CA MET A 231 -9.73 17.46 -26.42
C MET A 231 -8.25 17.85 -26.53
N VAL A 232 -7.46 17.07 -27.29
CA VAL A 232 -6.04 17.34 -27.51
C VAL A 232 -5.85 18.72 -28.13
N ALA A 233 -6.57 19.05 -29.20
CA ALA A 233 -6.47 20.36 -29.85
C ALA A 233 -6.81 21.52 -28.89
N LYS A 234 -7.77 21.34 -27.99
CA LYS A 234 -8.11 22.34 -26.96
C LYS A 234 -7.04 22.46 -25.89
N MET A 235 -6.49 21.35 -25.41
CA MET A 235 -5.40 21.36 -24.43
C MET A 235 -4.14 22.02 -25.01
N ASP A 236 -3.79 21.70 -26.25
CA ASP A 236 -2.67 22.33 -26.96
C ASP A 236 -2.91 23.84 -27.15
N GLY A 237 -4.14 24.23 -27.52
CA GLY A 237 -4.54 25.63 -27.63
C GLY A 237 -4.53 26.40 -26.30
N ASN A 238 -4.51 25.67 -25.18
CA ASN A 238 -4.37 26.20 -23.82
C ASN A 238 -2.95 26.07 -23.28
N ASP A 239 -1.94 25.86 -24.13
CA ASP A 239 -0.53 25.81 -23.73
C ASP A 239 -0.18 24.66 -22.76
N PHE A 240 -0.85 23.51 -22.87
CA PHE A 240 -0.57 22.34 -22.02
C PHE A 240 0.91 21.91 -22.04
N ASP A 241 1.61 22.10 -23.17
CA ASP A 241 3.04 21.86 -23.30
C ASP A 241 3.89 22.60 -22.25
N GLN A 242 3.47 23.80 -21.82
CA GLN A 242 4.19 24.55 -20.78
C GLN A 242 4.08 23.85 -19.42
N VAL A 243 2.92 23.25 -19.12
CA VAL A 243 2.71 22.45 -17.91
C VAL A 243 3.59 21.20 -17.96
N VAL A 244 3.65 20.51 -19.10
CA VAL A 244 4.50 19.33 -19.29
C VAL A 244 5.98 19.68 -19.09
N GLN A 245 6.46 20.77 -19.70
CA GLN A 245 7.84 21.23 -19.54
C GLN A 245 8.18 21.59 -18.09
N TRP A 246 7.27 22.30 -17.41
CA TRP A 246 7.42 22.61 -15.99
C TRP A 246 7.48 21.34 -15.12
N ASP A 247 6.56 20.39 -15.33
CA ASP A 247 6.52 19.14 -14.58
C ASP A 247 7.79 18.31 -14.80
N MET A 248 8.29 18.23 -16.04
CA MET A 248 9.57 17.56 -16.33
C MET A 248 10.74 18.18 -15.55
N GLN A 249 10.83 19.52 -15.49
CA GLN A 249 11.88 20.20 -14.72
C GLN A 249 11.71 20.00 -13.21
N LYS A 250 10.48 20.10 -12.71
CA LYS A 250 10.12 19.89 -11.31
C LYS A 250 10.47 18.48 -10.83
N TRP A 251 10.10 17.45 -11.59
CA TRP A 251 10.34 16.05 -11.24
C TRP A 251 11.77 15.58 -11.52
N GLN A 252 12.57 16.34 -12.29
CA GLN A 252 14.01 16.08 -12.44
C GLN A 252 14.73 16.06 -11.09
N ILE A 253 14.26 16.84 -10.11
CA ILE A 253 14.78 16.86 -8.73
C ILE A 253 14.69 15.47 -8.09
N GLU A 254 13.52 14.81 -8.20
CA GLU A 254 13.32 13.46 -7.65
C GLU A 254 14.15 12.44 -8.43
N LEU A 255 14.20 12.55 -9.77
CA LEU A 255 14.97 11.64 -10.61
C LEU A 255 16.47 11.69 -10.29
N ASP A 256 17.03 12.88 -10.10
CA ASP A 256 18.44 13.05 -9.75
C ASP A 256 18.74 12.53 -8.33
N ALA A 257 17.83 12.75 -7.38
CA ALA A 257 17.93 12.17 -6.04
C ALA A 257 17.92 10.63 -6.10
N LYS A 258 17.01 10.03 -6.89
CA LYS A 258 16.96 8.57 -7.08
C LYS A 258 18.25 8.03 -7.70
N LYS A 259 18.78 8.68 -8.75
CA LYS A 259 20.06 8.29 -9.37
C LYS A 259 21.22 8.36 -8.39
N ALA A 260 21.28 9.42 -7.56
CA ALA A 260 22.30 9.57 -6.53
C ALA A 260 22.21 8.46 -5.47
N ALA A 261 21.00 8.02 -5.11
CA ALA A 261 20.78 6.93 -4.17
C ALA A 261 21.22 5.55 -4.73
N VAL A 262 21.06 5.29 -6.03
CA VAL A 262 21.53 4.04 -6.67
C VAL A 262 23.07 3.99 -6.80
N GLY A 263 23.73 5.15 -6.88
CA GLY A 263 25.17 5.26 -7.09
C GLY A 263 26.04 5.11 -5.84
N ASN A 264 25.44 4.94 -4.66
CA ASN A 264 26.09 4.70 -3.36
C ASN A 264 25.91 3.25 -2.91
#